data_AF-A0A895A7L5-F1
#
_entry.id   AF-A0A895A7L5-F1
#
_cell.length_a   1.000
_cell.length_b   1.000
_cell.length_c   1.000
_cell.angle_alpha   90.00
_cell.angle_beta   90.00
_cell.angle_gamma   90.00
#
_symmetry.space_group_name_H-M   'P 1'
#
loop_
_entity.id
_entity.type
_entity.pdbx_description
1 polymer ?
#
loop_
_entity_poly.entity_id
_entity_poly.type
_entity_poly.pdbx_seq_one_letter_code
_entity_poly.pdbx_strand_id
1 'polypeptide(L)'
;MERLIIHGDADVRREGIVEVDGEEKHLFQVTRNGDWHGPDEVQLWCIAGDEDELEDYEKRNFVPHWLDVTAVDAEDVTVTKRAGDLAV
;
A
#
# COMPACT_ATOMS: atom_id res chain seq x y z
N MET A 1 -5.63 -3.48 -9.26
CA MET A 1 -4.39 -2.95 -8.68
C MET A 1 -4.39 -1.46 -8.86
N GLU A 2 -3.89 -0.75 -7.88
CA GLU A 2 -3.83 0.70 -7.85
C GLU A 2 -2.53 1.17 -7.19
N ARG A 3 -2.20 2.44 -7.38
CA ARG A 3 -1.18 3.12 -6.60
C ARG A 3 -1.84 3.83 -5.42
N LEU A 4 -1.75 3.20 -4.26
CA LEU A 4 -2.17 3.80 -2.99
C LEU A 4 -1.03 4.65 -2.43
N ILE A 5 -1.27 5.94 -2.21
CA ILE A 5 -0.36 6.87 -1.55
C ILE A 5 -0.93 7.19 -0.16
N ILE A 6 -0.16 6.88 0.88
CA ILE A 6 -0.52 7.19 2.26
C ILE A 6 0.34 8.36 2.72
N HIS A 7 -0.29 9.47 3.09
CA HIS A 7 0.35 10.61 3.73
C HIS A 7 0.52 10.32 5.22
N GLY A 8 1.76 10.34 5.71
CA GLY A 8 2.12 9.90 7.06
C GLY A 8 2.57 8.45 7.13
N ASP A 9 2.81 7.97 8.36
CA ASP A 9 3.30 6.61 8.64
C ASP A 9 2.19 5.73 9.21
N ALA A 10 1.53 4.95 8.34
CA ALA A 10 0.52 3.98 8.76
C ALA A 10 1.13 2.68 9.35
N ASP A 11 2.45 2.61 9.53
CA ASP A 11 3.15 1.42 10.09
C ASP A 11 2.85 0.12 9.32
N VAL A 12 2.72 0.25 7.99
CA VAL A 12 2.44 -0.85 7.07
C VAL A 12 3.71 -1.37 6.39
N ARG A 13 3.66 -2.61 5.91
CA ARG A 13 4.74 -3.28 5.19
C ARG A 13 4.18 -4.12 4.04
N ARG A 14 5.05 -4.54 3.13
CA ARG A 14 4.73 -5.49 2.06
C ARG A 14 4.09 -6.75 2.65
N GLU A 15 3.07 -7.29 1.99
CA GLU A 15 2.27 -8.45 2.45
C GLU A 15 1.32 -8.12 3.63
N GLY A 16 1.23 -6.85 4.03
CA GLY A 16 0.17 -6.37 4.91
C GLY A 16 -1.16 -6.23 4.16
N ILE A 17 -2.25 -6.24 4.92
CA ILE A 17 -3.61 -5.97 4.44
C ILE A 17 -4.14 -4.76 5.19
N VAL A 18 -4.74 -3.83 4.45
CA VAL A 18 -5.30 -2.58 4.96
C VAL A 18 -6.73 -2.41 4.47
N GLU A 19 -7.54 -1.68 5.23
CA GLU A 19 -8.83 -1.16 4.80
C GLU A 19 -8.68 0.35 4.53
N VAL A 20 -9.14 0.78 3.36
CA VAL A 20 -9.17 2.18 2.90
C VAL A 20 -10.54 2.42 2.27
N ASP A 21 -11.24 3.47 2.69
CA ASP A 21 -12.59 3.81 2.21
C ASP A 21 -13.61 2.64 2.32
N GLY A 22 -13.41 1.73 3.27
CA GLY A 22 -14.23 0.54 3.47
C GLY A 22 -13.93 -0.62 2.51
N GLU A 23 -12.85 -0.53 1.73
CA GLU A 23 -12.35 -1.60 0.85
C GLU A 23 -11.05 -2.20 1.41
N GLU A 24 -11.00 -3.53 1.49
CA GLU A 24 -9.79 -4.26 1.87
C GLU A 24 -8.80 -4.31 0.69
N LYS A 25 -7.52 -4.07 0.94
CA LYS A 25 -6.45 -4.04 -0.06
C LYS A 25 -5.21 -4.76 0.44
N HIS A 26 -4.65 -5.63 -0.39
CA HIS A 26 -3.36 -6.29 -0.18
C HIS A 26 -2.22 -5.39 -0.64
N LEU A 27 -1.18 -5.22 0.18
CA LEU A 27 -0.02 -4.38 -0.13
C LEU A 27 1.10 -5.20 -0.80
N PHE A 28 1.20 -5.13 -2.12
CA PHE A 28 2.22 -5.86 -2.90
C PHE A 28 3.59 -5.19 -2.91
N GLN A 29 3.61 -3.86 -2.81
CA GLN A 29 4.80 -3.04 -2.68
C GLN A 29 4.53 -1.96 -1.63
N VAL A 30 5.53 -1.62 -0.82
CA VAL A 30 5.52 -0.44 0.05
C VAL A 30 6.85 0.27 -0.11
N THR A 31 6.84 1.55 -0.47
CA THR A 31 8.03 2.40 -0.59
C THR A 31 7.87 3.59 0.34
N ARG A 32 8.76 3.73 1.32
CA ARG A 32 8.80 4.91 2.20
C ARG A 32 9.56 6.04 1.53
N ASN A 33 8.94 7.21 1.45
CA ASN A 33 9.50 8.41 0.84
C ASN A 33 9.51 9.56 1.84
N GLY A 34 10.44 10.50 1.64
CA GLY A 34 10.49 11.75 2.40
C GLY A 34 11.39 11.72 3.64
N ASP A 35 12.08 10.62 3.93
CA ASP A 35 12.95 10.50 5.13
C ASP A 35 14.14 11.50 5.14
N TRP A 36 14.54 12.05 3.98
CA TRP A 36 15.64 13.00 3.87
C TRP A 36 15.34 14.08 2.82
N HIS A 37 15.38 15.36 3.21
CA HIS A 37 14.94 16.50 2.39
C HIS A 37 13.55 16.29 1.74
N GLY A 38 12.66 15.63 2.47
CA GLY A 38 11.29 15.35 2.04
C GLY A 38 10.28 16.44 2.43
N PRO A 39 8.99 16.17 2.20
CA PRO A 39 7.89 16.98 2.72
C PRO A 39 7.85 16.96 4.25
N ASP A 40 6.93 17.74 4.83
CA ASP A 40 6.77 17.87 6.30
C ASP A 40 6.44 16.54 7.00
N GLU A 41 5.90 15.57 6.26
CA GLU A 41 5.63 14.21 6.70
C GLU A 41 6.11 13.16 5.68
N VAL A 42 6.34 11.94 6.15
CA VAL A 42 6.69 10.82 5.28
C VAL A 42 5.50 10.43 4.40
N GLN A 43 5.77 9.79 3.26
CA GLN A 43 4.72 9.22 2.42
C GLN A 43 5.03 7.77 2.11
N LEU A 44 4.03 6.89 2.21
CA LEU A 44 4.14 5.49 1.80
C LEU A 44 3.49 5.34 0.43
N TRP A 45 4.29 4.97 -0.57
CA TRP A 45 3.82 4.70 -1.92
C TRP A 45 3.71 3.19 -2.11
N CYS A 46 2.48 2.74 -2.21
CA CYS A 46 2.13 1.33 -2.30
C CYS A 46 1.70 0.96 -3.71
N ILE A 47 1.86 -0.32 -4.05
CA ILE A 47 1.04 -0.97 -5.07
C ILE A 47 0.10 -1.89 -4.28
N ALA A 48 -1.19 -1.63 -4.40
CA ALA A 48 -2.23 -2.30 -3.65
C ALA A 48 -3.27 -2.89 -4.60
N GLY A 49 -3.99 -3.93 -4.16
CA GLY A 49 -5.04 -4.56 -4.95
C GLY A 49 -5.69 -5.72 -4.23
N ASP A 50 -6.49 -6.50 -4.96
CA ASP A 50 -7.15 -7.70 -4.45
C ASP A 50 -6.19 -8.90 -4.42
N GLU A 51 -6.42 -9.88 -3.55
CA GLU A 51 -5.53 -11.05 -3.41
C GLU A 51 -5.23 -11.76 -4.74
N ASP A 52 -6.21 -11.87 -5.62
CA ASP A 52 -6.10 -12.54 -6.92
C ASP A 52 -5.20 -11.80 -7.92
N GLU A 53 -4.92 -10.52 -7.68
CA GLU A 53 -4.01 -9.71 -8.52
C GLU A 53 -2.53 -9.90 -8.17
N LEU A 54 -2.21 -10.67 -7.11
CA LEU A 54 -0.84 -10.93 -6.68
C LEU A 54 0.01 -11.55 -7.80
N GLU A 55 -0.55 -12.52 -8.55
CA GLU A 55 0.16 -13.17 -9.65
C GLU A 55 0.52 -12.18 -10.76
N ASP A 56 -0.37 -11.25 -11.08
CA ASP A 56 -0.14 -10.21 -12.07
C ASP A 56 0.93 -9.21 -11.60
N TYR A 57 0.92 -8.86 -10.31
CA TYR A 57 2.00 -8.08 -9.72
C TYR A 57 3.36 -8.80 -9.82
N GLU A 58 3.44 -10.06 -9.40
CA GLU A 58 4.67 -10.85 -9.39
C GLU A 58 5.25 -11.06 -10.78
N LYS A 59 4.38 -11.32 -11.78
CA LYS A 59 4.76 -11.47 -13.18
C LYS A 59 4.94 -10.13 -13.90
N ARG A 60 4.64 -9.02 -13.25
CA ARG A 60 4.66 -7.66 -13.82
C ARG A 60 3.76 -7.53 -15.04
N ASN A 61 2.59 -8.14 -15.00
CA ASN A 61 1.54 -8.08 -16.03
C ASN A 61 0.75 -6.75 -15.97
N PHE A 62 1.40 -5.65 -15.64
CA PHE A 62 0.78 -4.34 -15.56
C PHE A 62 1.80 -3.26 -15.92
N VAL A 63 1.30 -2.08 -16.28
CA VAL A 63 2.14 -0.90 -16.52
C VAL A 63 1.95 0.05 -15.34
N PRO A 64 2.99 0.33 -14.54
CA PRO A 64 2.85 1.17 -13.33
C PRO A 64 2.28 2.57 -13.59
N HIS A 65 2.47 3.13 -14.78
CA HIS A 65 1.95 4.45 -15.17
C HIS A 65 0.46 4.46 -15.49
N TRP A 66 -0.19 3.30 -15.64
CA TRP A 66 -1.61 3.17 -15.95
C TRP A 66 -2.46 2.78 -14.74
N LEU A 67 -1.84 2.56 -13.58
CA LEU A 67 -2.59 2.32 -12.36
C LEU A 67 -3.29 3.61 -11.93
N ASP A 68 -4.56 3.48 -11.57
CA ASP A 68 -5.28 4.56 -10.88
C ASP A 68 -4.58 4.89 -9.55
N VAL A 69 -4.71 6.13 -9.12
CA VAL A 69 -4.05 6.64 -7.92
C VAL A 69 -5.09 7.03 -6.89
N THR A 70 -4.97 6.45 -5.70
CA THR A 70 -5.75 6.81 -4.52
C THR A 70 -4.79 7.38 -3.50
N ALA A 71 -5.14 8.51 -2.88
CA ALA A 71 -4.33 9.16 -1.87
C ALA A 71 -5.16 9.42 -0.62
N VAL A 72 -4.65 9.00 0.54
CA VAL A 72 -5.33 9.07 1.84
C VAL A 72 -4.35 9.45 2.95
N ASP A 73 -4.87 9.95 4.07
CA ASP A 73 -4.07 10.20 5.26
C ASP A 73 -3.86 8.89 6.04
N ALA A 74 -2.74 8.77 6.76
CA ALA A 74 -2.42 7.57 7.54
C ALA A 74 -3.44 7.30 8.66
N GLU A 75 -4.14 8.33 9.13
CA GLU A 75 -5.20 8.20 10.13
C GLU A 75 -6.49 7.54 9.57
N ASP A 76 -6.68 7.58 8.25
CA ASP A 76 -7.82 6.95 7.55
C ASP A 76 -7.51 5.50 7.12
N VAL A 77 -6.29 5.00 7.37
CA VAL A 77 -5.87 3.64 7.02
C VAL A 77 -6.01 2.71 8.21
N THR A 78 -6.83 1.67 8.08
CA THR A 78 -6.93 0.62 9.11
C THR A 78 -6.10 -0.60 8.72
N VAL A 79 -5.10 -0.97 9.51
CA VAL A 79 -4.29 -2.17 9.26
C VAL A 79 -5.01 -3.41 9.79
N THR A 80 -5.56 -4.24 8.88
CA THR A 80 -6.26 -5.48 9.24
C THR A 80 -5.31 -6.65 9.46
N LYS A 81 -4.18 -6.68 8.73
CA LYS A 81 -3.13 -7.70 8.91
C LYS A 81 -1.74 -7.10 8.70
N ARG A 82 -0.82 -7.38 9.63
CA ARG A 82 0.58 -6.96 9.50
C ARG A 82 1.40 -8.00 8.72
N ALA A 83 2.43 -7.52 8.04
CA ALA A 83 3.37 -8.40 7.34
C ALA A 83 4.03 -9.39 8.31
N GLY A 84 4.01 -10.67 7.97
CA GLY A 84 4.62 -11.72 8.79
C GLY A 84 3.79 -12.18 10.00
N ASP A 85 2.57 -11.67 10.20
CA ASP A 85 1.60 -12.36 11.06
C ASP A 85 1.23 -13.70 10.38
N LEU A 86 1.99 -14.75 10.74
CA LEU A 86 1.58 -16.13 10.53
C LEU A 86 0.23 -16.27 11.25
N ALA A 87 -0.84 -16.48 10.48
CA ALA A 87 -2.09 -16.94 11.03
C ALA A 87 -1.79 -18.23 11.82
N VAL A 88 -1.89 -18.15 13.15
CA VAL A 88 -1.81 -19.30 14.06
C VAL A 88 -3.18 -19.98 14.10
#